data_AF-A0A2B8A246-F1
#
_entry.id   AF-A0A2B8A246-F1
#
_cell.length_a   1.000
_cell.length_b   1.000
_cell.length_c   1.000
_cell.angle_alpha   90.00
_cell.angle_beta   90.00
_cell.angle_gamma   90.00
#
_symmetry.space_group_name_H-M   'P 1'
#
loop_
_entity.id
_entity.type
_entity.pdbx_description
1 polymer ?
#
loop_
_entity_poly.entity_id
_entity_poly.type
_entity_poly.pdbx_seq_one_letter_code
_entity_poly.pdbx_strand_id
1 'polypeptide(L)'
;MSLIQYSIVKIEDATDEIRSLAAEAYGQEHSAIDLETALSDVFDEMKYGLSVYIEYPYVDKVYRDSYYSYFSSKHKEYYRDCIRVCLFNATIEPDYFRRTEHHEFLQNNFLGYVIIRPTFPKVIGRSLLSKEAYENADYVICSYKGSVMLNGVKLSVEGFPHSSQDGESIS
;
A
#
# COMPACT_ATOMS: atom_id res chain seq x y z
N MET A 1 -6.57 -6.20 -20.19
CA MET A 1 -6.56 -5.53 -18.87
C MET A 1 -7.13 -6.50 -17.88
N SER A 2 -6.35 -6.94 -16.90
CA SER A 2 -6.87 -7.68 -15.75
C SER A 2 -7.81 -6.77 -14.97
N LEU A 3 -8.88 -7.33 -14.42
CA LEU A 3 -9.77 -6.62 -13.50
C LEU A 3 -9.00 -6.37 -12.19
N ILE A 4 -9.09 -5.15 -11.66
CA ILE A 4 -8.56 -4.85 -10.32
C ILE A 4 -9.41 -5.60 -9.30
N GLN A 5 -8.77 -6.42 -8.50
CA GLN A 5 -9.35 -7.09 -7.35
C GLN A 5 -8.95 -6.34 -6.08
N TYR A 6 -9.80 -6.41 -5.07
CA TYR A 6 -9.51 -5.84 -3.76
C TYR A 6 -10.14 -6.66 -2.64
N SER A 7 -9.52 -6.60 -1.47
CA SER A 7 -10.04 -7.13 -0.22
C SER A 7 -10.02 -6.03 0.85
N ILE A 8 -10.91 -6.18 1.83
CA ILE A 8 -10.97 -5.30 3.00
C ILE A 8 -10.84 -6.21 4.22
N VAL A 9 -9.78 -5.98 4.99
CA VAL A 9 -9.47 -6.76 6.19
C VAL A 9 -9.20 -5.82 7.36
N LYS A 10 -9.04 -6.38 8.55
CA LYS A 10 -8.54 -5.64 9.71
C LYS A 10 -7.00 -5.63 9.69
N ILE A 11 -6.40 -4.64 10.35
CA ILE A 11 -4.94 -4.44 10.32
C ILE A 11 -4.19 -5.65 10.89
N GLU A 12 -4.80 -6.36 11.84
CA GLU A 12 -4.26 -7.58 12.45
C GLU A 12 -4.15 -8.73 11.45
N ASP A 13 -5.06 -8.78 10.47
CA ASP A 13 -5.11 -9.80 9.43
C ASP A 13 -4.40 -9.36 8.13
N ALA A 14 -3.95 -8.09 8.05
CA ALA A 14 -3.46 -7.49 6.82
C ALA A 14 -2.16 -8.15 6.33
N THR A 15 -1.24 -8.49 7.23
CA THR A 15 0.03 -9.13 6.88
C THR A 15 -0.19 -10.48 6.20
N ASP A 16 -1.10 -11.30 6.74
CA ASP A 16 -1.42 -12.62 6.18
C ASP A 16 -2.11 -12.52 4.82
N GLU A 17 -3.06 -11.60 4.69
CA GLU A 17 -3.76 -11.35 3.42
C GLU A 17 -2.79 -10.88 2.33
N ILE A 18 -1.90 -9.92 2.66
CA ILE A 18 -0.88 -9.42 1.73
C ILE A 18 0.09 -10.53 1.34
N ARG A 19 0.50 -11.39 2.28
CA ARG A 19 1.40 -12.51 2.01
C ARG A 19 0.76 -13.53 1.07
N SER A 20 -0.51 -13.89 1.32
CA SER A 20 -1.28 -14.79 0.46
C SER A 20 -1.39 -14.23 -0.96
N LEU A 21 -1.76 -12.95 -1.08
CA LEU A 21 -1.87 -12.25 -2.34
C LEU A 21 -0.53 -12.14 -3.07
N ALA A 22 0.56 -11.84 -2.36
CA ALA A 22 1.90 -11.76 -2.94
C ALA A 22 2.39 -13.13 -3.43
N ALA A 23 2.10 -14.22 -2.71
CA ALA A 23 2.44 -15.57 -3.12
C ALA A 23 1.67 -16.00 -4.39
N GLU A 24 0.41 -15.61 -4.52
CA GLU A 24 -0.40 -15.82 -5.73
C GLU A 24 0.09 -14.96 -6.90
N ALA A 25 0.38 -13.68 -6.65
CA ALA A 25 0.74 -12.70 -7.67
C ALA A 25 2.16 -12.86 -8.21
N TYR A 26 3.11 -13.17 -7.32
CA TYR A 26 4.55 -13.13 -7.61
C TYR A 26 5.24 -14.49 -7.47
N GLY A 27 4.53 -15.54 -7.02
CA GLY A 27 5.10 -16.87 -6.80
C GLY A 27 5.74 -17.04 -5.40
N GLN A 28 5.79 -18.29 -4.94
CA GLN A 28 6.15 -18.64 -3.55
C GLN A 28 7.65 -18.54 -3.22
N GLU A 29 8.52 -18.40 -4.23
CA GLU A 29 9.98 -18.37 -4.04
C GLU A 29 10.51 -17.02 -3.54
N HIS A 30 9.65 -16.00 -3.50
CA HIS A 30 10.01 -14.67 -3.01
C HIS A 30 9.84 -14.63 -1.48
N SER A 31 10.98 -14.51 -0.79
CA SER A 31 11.15 -14.65 0.66
C SER A 31 9.99 -14.09 1.50
N ALA A 32 9.09 -14.99 1.91
CA ALA A 32 7.98 -14.67 2.81
C ALA A 32 8.46 -13.95 4.08
N ILE A 33 9.67 -14.27 4.55
CA ILE A 33 10.31 -13.67 5.72
C ILE A 33 10.63 -12.18 5.52
N ASP A 34 11.17 -11.78 4.36
CA ASP A 34 11.52 -10.37 4.13
C ASP A 34 10.27 -9.50 3.96
N LEU A 35 9.23 -10.06 3.33
CA LEU A 35 7.93 -9.40 3.22
C LEU A 35 7.28 -9.22 4.59
N GLU A 36 7.24 -10.29 5.40
CA GLU A 36 6.68 -10.25 6.75
C GLU A 36 7.40 -9.23 7.63
N THR A 37 8.73 -9.26 7.65
CA THR A 37 9.55 -8.30 8.40
C THR A 37 9.25 -6.86 7.96
N ALA A 38 9.22 -6.62 6.65
CA ALA A 38 8.99 -5.28 6.11
C ALA A 38 7.55 -4.78 6.34
N LEU A 39 6.57 -5.67 6.48
CA LEU A 39 5.19 -5.31 6.83
C LEU A 39 5.04 -5.04 8.33
N SER A 40 5.68 -5.85 9.18
CA SER A 40 5.75 -5.60 10.62
C SER A 40 6.36 -4.24 10.93
N ASP A 41 7.47 -3.88 10.28
CA ASP A 41 8.09 -2.56 10.40
C ASP A 41 7.12 -1.39 10.11
N VAL A 42 6.08 -1.64 9.31
CA VAL A 42 5.07 -0.62 8.95
C VAL A 42 3.85 -0.68 9.88
N PHE A 43 3.35 -1.87 10.22
CA PHE A 43 2.06 -2.05 10.89
C PHE A 43 2.16 -2.15 12.42
N ASP A 44 3.29 -2.54 13.00
CA ASP A 44 3.41 -2.81 14.43
C ASP A 44 3.18 -1.57 15.31
N GLU A 45 3.46 -0.36 14.80
CA GLU A 45 3.25 0.90 15.52
C GLU A 45 1.86 1.53 15.25
N MET A 46 1.05 0.90 14.41
CA MET A 46 -0.26 1.42 14.02
C MET A 46 -1.34 1.09 15.06
N LYS A 47 -2.40 1.92 15.08
CA LYS A 47 -3.57 1.70 15.95
C LYS A 47 -4.21 0.34 15.65
N TYR A 48 -4.68 -0.33 16.70
CA TYR A 48 -5.49 -1.54 16.58
C TYR A 48 -6.86 -1.26 15.94
N GLY A 49 -7.39 -2.22 15.18
CA GLY A 49 -8.74 -2.22 14.64
C GLY A 49 -8.97 -1.38 13.38
N LEU A 50 -7.89 -0.82 12.81
CA LEU A 50 -7.93 -0.11 11.53
C LEU A 50 -8.44 -1.06 10.43
N SER A 51 -9.19 -0.50 9.48
CA SER A 51 -9.58 -1.23 8.27
C SER A 51 -8.57 -0.98 7.15
N VAL A 52 -8.20 -2.06 6.48
CA VAL A 52 -7.17 -2.08 5.45
C VAL A 52 -7.81 -2.49 4.14
N TYR A 53 -7.75 -1.58 3.16
CA TYR A 53 -8.16 -1.84 1.78
C TYR A 53 -6.92 -2.23 0.97
N ILE A 54 -6.89 -3.46 0.48
CA ILE A 54 -5.78 -4.03 -0.28
C ILE A 54 -6.25 -4.21 -1.71
N GLU A 55 -5.48 -3.73 -2.69
CA GLU A 55 -5.82 -3.89 -4.11
C GLU A 55 -4.65 -4.36 -4.97
N TYR A 56 -4.98 -5.20 -5.94
CA TYR A 56 -4.06 -5.76 -6.92
C TYR A 56 -4.82 -6.14 -8.21
N PRO A 57 -4.24 -6.01 -9.40
CA PRO A 57 -2.96 -5.38 -9.70
C PRO A 57 -3.02 -3.85 -9.69
N TYR A 58 -2.15 -3.21 -8.93
CA TYR A 58 -2.00 -1.75 -8.90
C TYR A 58 -0.82 -1.28 -9.76
N VAL A 59 -1.04 -0.22 -10.53
CA VAL A 59 -0.01 0.40 -11.38
C VAL A 59 0.57 1.62 -10.66
N ASP A 60 1.65 1.42 -9.90
CA ASP A 60 2.39 2.55 -9.34
C ASP A 60 3.20 3.24 -10.45
N LYS A 61 2.91 4.52 -10.71
CA LYS A 61 3.55 5.28 -11.79
C LYS A 61 5.08 5.32 -11.67
N VAL A 62 5.60 5.53 -10.45
CA VAL A 62 7.05 5.67 -10.22
C VAL A 62 7.73 4.33 -10.42
N TYR A 63 7.22 3.27 -9.80
CA TYR A 63 7.76 1.93 -10.00
C TYR A 63 7.65 1.47 -11.46
N ARG A 64 6.54 1.79 -12.15
CA ARG A 64 6.35 1.41 -13.56
C ARG A 64 7.41 2.04 -14.46
N ASP A 65 7.81 3.26 -14.17
CA ASP A 65 8.89 3.93 -14.90
C ASP A 65 10.25 3.28 -14.63
N SER A 66 10.56 3.00 -13.36
CA SER A 66 11.75 2.21 -12.97
C SER A 66 11.77 0.82 -13.59
N TYR A 67 10.60 0.18 -13.71
CA TYR A 67 10.45 -1.13 -14.32
C TYR A 67 10.90 -1.12 -15.79
N TYR A 68 10.37 -0.19 -16.59
CA TYR A 68 10.72 -0.14 -18.01
C TYR A 68 12.13 0.38 -18.28
N SER A 69 12.66 1.25 -17.42
CA SER A 69 14.02 1.77 -17.58
C SER A 69 15.11 0.80 -17.14
N TYR A 70 14.84 -0.06 -16.16
CA TYR A 70 15.86 -0.93 -15.56
C TYR A 70 15.45 -2.40 -15.52
N PHE A 71 14.36 -2.74 -14.83
CA PHE A 71 14.03 -4.14 -14.53
C PHE A 71 13.65 -4.96 -15.77
N SER A 72 12.99 -4.36 -16.77
CA SER A 72 12.59 -5.05 -18.00
C SER A 72 13.77 -5.44 -18.90
N SER A 73 14.94 -4.83 -18.67
CA SER A 73 16.17 -5.13 -19.40
C SER A 73 16.96 -6.29 -18.79
N LYS A 74 16.61 -6.73 -17.57
CA LYS A 74 17.31 -7.81 -16.87
C LYS A 74 16.94 -9.17 -17.44
N HIS A 75 17.88 -10.11 -17.33
CA HIS A 75 17.66 -11.51 -17.73
C HIS A 75 16.66 -12.26 -16.83
N LYS A 76 16.44 -11.79 -15.60
CA LYS A 76 15.46 -12.35 -14.67
C LYS A 76 14.09 -11.73 -14.92
N GLU A 77 13.03 -12.54 -14.81
CA GLU A 77 11.66 -12.04 -14.88
C GLU A 77 11.32 -11.25 -13.61
N TYR A 78 10.84 -10.01 -13.79
CA TYR A 78 10.33 -9.15 -12.74
C TYR A 78 8.87 -8.82 -13.00
N TYR A 79 8.08 -8.76 -11.94
CA TYR A 79 6.68 -8.34 -12.01
C TYR A 79 6.59 -6.81 -12.08
N ARG A 80 5.60 -6.31 -12.81
CA ARG A 80 5.41 -4.86 -13.01
C ARG A 80 4.32 -4.26 -12.12
N ASP A 81 3.41 -5.10 -11.66
CA ASP A 81 2.19 -4.71 -10.95
C ASP A 81 2.45 -4.81 -9.43
N CYS A 82 2.03 -3.78 -8.70
CA CYS A 82 2.22 -3.63 -7.25
C CYS A 82 0.94 -4.01 -6.49
N ILE A 83 1.07 -4.19 -5.18
CA ILE A 83 -0.08 -4.19 -4.26
C ILE A 83 -0.16 -2.79 -3.64
N ARG A 84 -1.35 -2.19 -3.59
CA ARG A 84 -1.57 -0.94 -2.84
C ARG A 84 -2.42 -1.25 -1.61
N VAL A 85 -1.94 -0.78 -0.48
CA VAL A 85 -2.56 -0.93 0.84
C VAL A 85 -3.01 0.44 1.30
N CYS A 86 -4.27 0.58 1.68
CA CYS A 86 -4.88 1.84 2.11
C CYS A 86 -5.52 1.66 3.49
N LEU A 87 -5.32 2.63 4.38
CA LEU A 87 -5.70 2.54 5.79
C LEU A 87 -6.86 3.45 6.12
N PHE A 88 -7.76 2.96 6.98
CA PHE A 88 -8.94 3.68 7.44
C PHE A 88 -9.14 3.55 8.95
N ASN A 89 -9.46 4.67 9.60
CA ASN A 89 -9.75 4.76 11.04
C ASN A 89 -11.17 4.31 11.43
N ALA A 90 -11.87 3.65 10.52
CA ALA A 90 -13.20 3.10 10.76
C ALA A 90 -13.41 1.87 9.89
N THR A 91 -14.34 1.00 10.29
CA THR A 91 -14.78 -0.11 9.45
C THR A 91 -15.38 0.42 8.15
N ILE A 92 -14.87 -0.07 7.02
CA ILE A 92 -15.35 0.27 5.69
C ILE A 92 -15.98 -0.97 5.05
N GLU A 93 -17.04 -0.75 4.27
CA GLU A 93 -17.70 -1.80 3.51
C GLU A 93 -17.51 -1.56 2.00
N PRO A 94 -17.46 -2.61 1.15
CA PRO A 94 -17.30 -2.47 -0.29
C PRO A 94 -18.30 -1.50 -0.96
N ASP A 95 -19.53 -1.48 -0.45
CA ASP A 95 -20.63 -0.67 -1.00
C ASP A 95 -20.44 0.84 -0.75
N TYR A 96 -19.60 1.23 0.23
CA TYR A 96 -19.36 2.64 0.55
C TYR A 96 -18.71 3.39 -0.61
N PHE A 97 -17.95 2.70 -1.46
CA PHE A 97 -17.31 3.31 -2.64
C PHE A 97 -18.28 3.55 -3.81
N ARG A 98 -19.49 2.99 -3.76
CA ARG A 98 -20.51 3.11 -4.83
C ARG A 98 -21.59 4.13 -4.51
N ARG A 99 -21.59 4.64 -3.28
CA ARG A 99 -22.61 5.52 -2.73
C ARG A 99 -22.01 6.86 -2.34
N THR A 100 -22.50 7.92 -2.99
CA THR A 100 -21.99 9.28 -2.80
C THR A 100 -22.15 9.78 -1.36
N GLU A 101 -23.16 9.31 -0.64
CA GLU A 101 -23.39 9.66 0.76
C GLU A 101 -22.26 9.19 1.71
N HIS A 102 -21.48 8.18 1.30
CA HIS A 102 -20.38 7.64 2.11
C HIS A 102 -19.02 8.24 1.73
N HIS A 103 -18.93 9.07 0.68
CA HIS A 103 -17.66 9.64 0.24
C HIS A 103 -17.02 10.54 1.31
N GLU A 104 -17.81 11.34 2.02
CA GLU A 104 -17.31 12.17 3.12
C GLU A 104 -16.85 11.32 4.30
N PHE A 105 -17.58 10.24 4.63
CA PHE A 105 -17.18 9.27 5.64
C PHE A 105 -15.83 8.62 5.28
N LEU A 106 -15.66 8.17 4.04
CA LEU A 106 -14.40 7.60 3.56
C LEU A 106 -13.26 8.62 3.65
N GLN A 107 -13.50 9.87 3.23
CA GLN A 107 -12.51 10.94 3.28
C GLN A 107 -12.08 11.29 4.71
N ASN A 108 -13.01 11.36 5.66
CA ASN A 108 -12.70 11.70 7.05
C ASN A 108 -11.97 10.58 7.80
N ASN A 109 -12.11 9.33 7.34
CA ASN A 109 -11.46 8.18 7.96
C ASN A 109 -10.21 7.71 7.21
N PHE A 110 -9.88 8.29 6.06
CA PHE A 110 -8.72 7.87 5.27
C PHE A 110 -7.40 8.31 5.91
N LEU A 111 -6.56 7.33 6.27
CA LEU A 111 -5.29 7.53 6.95
C LEU A 111 -4.08 7.50 6.02
N GLY A 112 -4.29 7.13 4.76
CA GLY A 112 -3.25 7.12 3.74
C GLY A 112 -3.00 5.75 3.16
N TYR A 113 -1.82 5.59 2.54
CA TYR A 113 -1.50 4.38 1.77
C TYR A 113 -0.02 4.00 1.84
N VAL A 114 0.23 2.73 1.55
CA VAL A 114 1.54 2.12 1.35
C VAL A 114 1.51 1.30 0.06
N ILE A 115 2.56 1.37 -0.73
CA ILE A 115 2.71 0.59 -1.96
C ILE A 115 3.72 -0.51 -1.71
N ILE A 116 3.36 -1.74 -2.04
CA ILE A 116 4.23 -2.90 -1.96
C ILE A 116 4.64 -3.25 -3.40
N ARG A 117 5.93 -3.12 -3.66
CA ARG A 117 6.58 -3.40 -4.94
C ARG A 117 7.00 -4.87 -5.00
N PRO A 118 6.99 -5.48 -6.19
CA PRO A 118 7.57 -6.81 -6.41
C PRO A 118 9.11 -6.77 -6.54
N THR A 119 9.78 -6.02 -5.66
CA THR A 119 11.24 -5.82 -5.64
C THR A 119 11.87 -6.52 -4.45
N PHE A 120 11.70 -7.84 -4.35
CA PHE A 120 12.24 -8.62 -3.25
C PHE A 120 13.78 -8.53 -3.18
N PRO A 121 14.37 -8.29 -1.99
CA PRO A 121 13.74 -8.24 -0.65
C PRO A 121 13.19 -6.86 -0.23
N LYS A 122 13.50 -5.78 -0.96
CA LYS A 122 13.06 -4.42 -0.63
C LYS A 122 11.69 -4.11 -1.24
N VAL A 123 10.64 -4.57 -0.57
CA VAL A 123 9.26 -4.52 -1.08
C VAL A 123 8.52 -3.23 -0.77
N ILE A 124 8.87 -2.51 0.31
CA ILE A 124 8.15 -1.28 0.66
C ILE A 124 8.51 -0.18 -0.32
N GLY A 125 7.53 0.27 -1.08
CA GLY A 125 7.68 1.35 -2.03
C GLY A 125 7.39 2.72 -1.44
N ARG A 126 6.52 3.47 -2.12
CA ARG A 126 6.08 4.79 -1.65
C ARG A 126 4.95 4.64 -0.66
N SER A 127 4.94 5.48 0.36
CA SER A 127 3.85 5.63 1.29
C SER A 127 3.56 7.11 1.55
N LEU A 128 2.32 7.36 1.93
CA LEU A 128 1.90 8.65 2.47
C LEU A 128 0.92 8.35 3.59
N LEU A 129 1.39 8.46 4.83
CA LEU A 129 0.67 8.03 6.02
C LEU A 129 0.45 9.21 6.96
N SER A 130 -0.79 9.39 7.39
CA SER A 130 -1.11 10.33 8.46
C SER A 130 -0.51 9.85 9.77
N LYS A 131 -0.01 10.77 10.60
CA LYS A 131 0.41 10.46 11.98
C LYS A 131 -0.72 9.85 12.81
N GLU A 132 -1.97 10.12 12.43
CA GLU A 132 -3.17 9.57 13.08
C GLU A 132 -3.35 8.06 12.85
N ALA A 133 -2.54 7.44 11.98
CA ALA A 133 -2.51 5.99 11.85
C ALA A 133 -1.79 5.30 13.03
N TYR A 134 -0.96 6.02 13.77
CA TYR A 134 -0.07 5.48 14.80
C TYR A 134 -0.65 5.68 16.20
N GLU A 135 -0.34 4.78 17.13
CA GLU A 135 -0.82 4.87 18.52
C GLU A 135 -0.42 6.18 19.19
N ASN A 136 0.82 6.60 18.96
CA ASN A 136 1.37 7.87 19.41
C ASN A 136 1.39 8.85 18.23
N ALA A 137 0.67 9.96 18.32
CA ALA A 137 0.65 11.02 17.30
C ALA A 137 1.21 12.36 17.83
N ASP A 138 1.83 12.35 19.02
CA ASP A 138 2.41 13.51 19.69
C ASP A 138 3.84 13.80 19.18
N TYR A 139 3.93 14.06 17.88
CA TYR A 139 5.14 14.51 17.21
C TYR A 139 4.81 15.37 16.00
N VAL A 140 5.83 16.10 15.53
CA VAL A 140 5.75 16.97 14.35
C VAL A 140 6.43 16.28 13.18
N ILE A 141 5.74 16.22 12.04
CA ILE A 141 6.26 15.69 10.79
C ILE A 141 6.27 16.76 9.70
N CYS A 142 7.19 16.62 8.74
CA CYS A 142 7.05 17.30 7.46
C CYS A 142 5.92 16.62 6.68
N SER A 143 4.74 17.23 6.66
CA SER A 143 3.58 16.68 5.97
C SER A 143 3.54 17.10 4.49
N TYR A 144 2.99 16.21 3.66
CA TYR A 144 2.63 16.48 2.28
C TYR A 144 1.16 16.08 2.06
N LYS A 145 0.43 16.92 1.32
CA LYS A 145 -0.94 16.61 0.92
C LYS A 145 -0.96 15.88 -0.42
N GLY A 146 -1.37 14.61 -0.38
CA GLY A 146 -1.52 13.76 -1.56
C GLY A 146 -2.97 13.34 -1.77
N SER A 147 -3.26 12.80 -2.97
CA SER A 147 -4.55 12.19 -3.26
C SER A 147 -4.41 10.91 -4.06
N VAL A 148 -5.28 9.96 -3.81
CA VAL A 148 -5.38 8.68 -4.50
C VAL A 148 -6.81 8.41 -4.94
N MET A 149 -6.99 7.61 -5.98
CA MET A 149 -8.30 7.12 -6.39
C MET A 149 -8.45 5.67 -5.93
N LEU A 150 -9.50 5.36 -5.18
CA LEU A 150 -9.84 4.02 -4.70
C LEU A 150 -11.26 3.67 -5.17
N ASN A 151 -11.41 2.61 -5.95
CA ASN A 151 -12.70 2.12 -6.47
C ASN A 151 -13.62 3.26 -7.01
N GLY A 152 -13.05 4.23 -7.72
CA GLY A 152 -13.76 5.37 -8.31
C GLY A 152 -13.90 6.62 -7.41
N VAL A 153 -13.51 6.55 -6.14
CA VAL A 153 -13.57 7.66 -5.19
C VAL A 153 -12.18 8.29 -5.03
N LYS A 154 -12.09 9.62 -5.19
CA LYS A 154 -10.84 10.34 -4.93
C LYS A 154 -10.76 10.72 -3.46
N LEU A 155 -9.76 10.20 -2.76
CA LEU A 155 -9.46 10.51 -1.37
C LEU A 155 -8.15 11.27 -1.27
N SER A 156 -8.06 12.15 -0.29
CA SER A 156 -6.86 12.94 0.02
C SER A 156 -6.39 12.69 1.44
N VAL A 157 -5.09 12.73 1.65
CA VAL A 157 -4.48 12.56 2.97
C VAL A 157 -3.34 13.57 3.10
N GLU A 158 -3.15 14.06 4.31
CA GLU A 158 -1.96 14.80 4.70
C GLU A 158 -1.14 13.92 5.63
N GLY A 159 0.09 13.64 5.26
CA GLY A 159 0.91 12.66 5.96
C GLY A 159 2.38 12.76 5.63
N PHE A 160 3.19 11.90 6.24
CA PHE A 160 4.63 11.84 5.98
C PHE A 160 4.87 11.11 4.64
N PRO A 161 5.48 11.78 3.65
CA PRO A 161 5.84 11.12 2.40
C PRO A 161 7.10 10.29 2.61
N HIS A 162 7.01 8.99 2.39
CA HIS A 162 8.16 8.08 2.43
C HIS A 162 8.26 7.30 1.12
N SER A 163 9.49 6.97 0.73
CA SER A 163 9.75 6.06 -0.39
C SER A 163 11.06 5.34 -0.13
N SER A 164 11.03 4.03 0.04
CA SER A 164 12.27 3.27 0.18
C SER A 164 13.06 3.31 -1.13
N GLN A 165 14.37 3.38 -0.98
CA GLN A 165 15.31 3.21 -2.09
C GLN A 165 15.50 1.72 -2.36
N ASP A 166 15.44 1.35 -3.63
CA ASP A 166 15.85 0.02 -4.06
C ASP A 166 17.39 0.03 -4.17
N GLY A 167 18.08 -0.83 -3.42
CA GLY A 167 19.56 -0.85 -3.37
C GLY A 167 20.24 -1.17 -4.71
N GLU A 168 19.48 -1.58 -5.72
CA GLU A 168 19.96 -1.91 -7.07
C GLU A 168 19.91 -0.74 -8.06
N SER A 169 19.19 0.34 -7.72
CA SER A 169 18.97 1.49 -8.59
C SER A 169 19.74 2.69 -8.05
N ILE A 170 21.05 2.73 -8.33
CA ILE A 170 21.88 3.92 -8.19
C ILE A 170 22.07 4.44 -9.61
N SER A 171 21.44 5.57 -9.93
CA SER A 171 21.75 6.34 -11.14
C SER A 171 22.98 7.21 -10.91
#